data_AF-A0A8T1V5K1-F1
#
_entry.id   AF-A0A8T1V5K1-F1
#
_cell.length_a   1.000
_cell.length_b   1.000
_cell.length_c   1.000
_cell.angle_alpha   90.00
_cell.angle_beta   90.00
_cell.angle_gamma   90.00
#
_symmetry.space_group_name_H-M   'P 1'
#
loop_
_entity.id
_entity.type
_entity.pdbx_description
1 polymer ?
#
loop_
_entity_poly.entity_id
_entity_poly.type
_entity_poly.pdbx_seq_one_letter_code
_entity_poly.pdbx_strand_id
1 'polypeptide(L)'
;MRVQPFAHLLFATLLAAQRGVTASCSSWSTRYQQDIDGVCVCNATNCDSVSTEYLSLSNSQVGLFQTSKAGNRLAYSTLEIDDASDDTADLSIDSAAKYQEIIGFGGAFTDAAAINIYLMDSDVQRLIVDAYFSDTGLQYSLGRIPIASTDFSEYVYSYNPSVDDFEMSNFSIDVDKEPLSNKLSLIQRALNETSAASRNLTLFASSWAPPVWMTTSNTTLNCEMNGYPGGEYWEALALYYSKFIDVYEAEGVPIWGLTTQNEPTKQELATKFWQSLRFNTTTERGFIKRDLGPLMEENHPDLKIIILDDQKDLLLDWDASLLDEEARRYVSGVGVHWYKNLDFAFGTSGDFDDLVAFHDEYPDIFILATEACEGSLVKGLGTGEGTDLFTYSNNTWQRGENYARDIINDLASFASGWTDWNLVLNTTGGPNWADNQPMYYVMGHFSKFLVPGSLQVQLNVSSDASSTLENVDRVAFLTPKDQLVVVLSNRDSLEKSIRMSLQAEERAVTVVLPPNAVQTLLFPVHGNGVSQDSETSASGSSSSAASAACSPIVRVVAALTLSALAAFRS
;
A
#
# COMPACT_ATOMS: atom_id res chain seq x y z
N MET A 1 -30.71 -52.94 -39.14
CA MET A 1 -30.36 -51.73 -39.92
C MET A 1 -30.74 -50.52 -39.07
N ARG A 2 -29.91 -49.50 -38.81
CA ARG A 2 -28.49 -49.22 -39.13
C ARG A 2 -27.81 -48.81 -37.80
N VAL A 3 -26.65 -49.37 -37.45
CA VAL A 3 -25.32 -48.73 -37.59
C VAL A 3 -25.25 -47.33 -36.95
N GLN A 4 -24.60 -47.24 -35.77
CA GLN A 4 -24.00 -46.01 -35.26
C GLN A 4 -22.75 -45.67 -36.10
N PRO A 5 -22.33 -44.39 -36.10
CA PRO A 5 -20.92 -44.11 -35.87
C PRO A 5 -20.70 -43.13 -34.69
N PHE A 6 -19.48 -43.17 -34.14
CA PHE A 6 -18.99 -42.18 -33.17
C PHE A 6 -18.86 -40.80 -33.84
N ALA A 7 -19.09 -39.74 -33.07
CA ALA A 7 -18.62 -38.40 -33.38
C ALA A 7 -17.52 -38.02 -32.37
N HIS A 8 -16.31 -37.73 -32.84
CA HIS A 8 -15.21 -37.30 -31.98
C HIS A 8 -15.37 -35.83 -31.60
N LEU A 9 -15.58 -35.54 -30.32
CA LEU A 9 -15.45 -34.20 -29.75
C LEU A 9 -13.97 -33.91 -29.45
N LEU A 10 -13.24 -33.54 -30.50
CA LEU A 10 -11.94 -32.87 -30.38
C LEU A 10 -12.16 -31.40 -30.00
N PHE A 11 -12.42 -31.15 -28.72
CA PHE A 11 -12.24 -29.80 -28.18
C PHE A 11 -10.74 -29.52 -28.08
N ALA A 12 -10.21 -28.79 -29.06
CA ALA A 12 -8.83 -28.37 -29.05
C ALA A 12 -8.60 -27.36 -27.92
N THR A 13 -7.72 -27.70 -26.97
CA THR A 13 -7.20 -26.76 -25.98
C THR A 13 -6.37 -25.70 -26.67
N LEU A 14 -6.99 -24.56 -26.95
CA LEU A 14 -6.37 -23.42 -27.66
C LEU A 14 -6.51 -22.12 -26.86
N LEU A 15 -6.31 -22.24 -25.54
CA LEU A 15 -5.75 -21.15 -24.72
C LEU A 15 -4.32 -20.88 -25.21
N ALA A 16 -4.23 -20.19 -26.34
CA ALA A 16 -2.98 -19.59 -26.77
C ALA A 16 -2.62 -18.52 -25.75
N ALA A 17 -1.49 -18.68 -25.05
CA ALA A 17 -0.93 -17.62 -24.25
C ALA A 17 -0.61 -16.44 -25.20
N GLN A 18 -1.47 -15.43 -25.20
CA GLN A 18 -1.12 -14.13 -25.73
C GLN A 18 -0.01 -13.59 -24.83
N ARG A 19 1.25 -13.77 -25.28
CA ARG A 19 2.35 -12.96 -24.78
C ARG A 19 1.98 -11.52 -25.11
N GLY A 20 1.50 -10.79 -24.11
CA GLY A 20 1.09 -9.41 -24.27
C GLY A 20 2.25 -8.63 -24.86
N VAL A 21 2.03 -8.01 -26.02
CA VAL A 21 2.90 -6.91 -26.42
C VAL A 21 2.57 -5.79 -25.45
N THR A 22 3.43 -5.61 -24.45
CA THR A 22 3.32 -4.50 -23.48
C THR A 22 3.19 -3.21 -24.27
N ALA A 23 2.04 -2.55 -24.18
CA ALA A 23 1.83 -1.30 -24.89
C ALA A 23 2.84 -0.29 -24.36
N SER A 24 3.68 0.25 -25.23
CA SER A 24 4.63 1.29 -24.86
C SER A 24 3.85 2.54 -24.44
N CYS A 25 4.20 3.11 -23.29
CA CYS A 25 3.74 4.42 -22.86
C CYS A 25 3.77 5.43 -24.03
N SER A 26 2.69 6.18 -24.20
CA SER A 26 2.58 7.27 -25.16
C SER A 26 2.01 8.49 -24.48
N SER A 27 2.71 9.61 -24.57
CA SER A 27 2.26 10.89 -24.01
C SER A 27 1.27 11.63 -24.93
N TRP A 28 1.04 11.14 -26.15
CA TRP A 28 0.15 11.79 -27.13
C TRP A 28 -1.32 11.64 -26.71
N SER A 29 -1.97 12.76 -26.40
CA SER A 29 -3.40 12.78 -26.12
C SER A 29 -4.21 13.18 -27.34
N THR A 30 -4.93 12.22 -27.93
CA THR A 30 -5.93 12.48 -28.98
C THR A 30 -7.06 13.42 -28.50
N ARG A 31 -7.30 13.55 -27.19
CA ARG A 31 -8.27 14.49 -26.64
C ARG A 31 -7.78 15.94 -26.68
N TYR A 32 -6.48 16.16 -26.47
CA TYR A 32 -5.86 17.50 -26.45
C TYR A 32 -5.10 17.87 -27.73
N GLN A 33 -4.89 16.91 -28.63
CA GLN A 33 -4.13 17.07 -29.88
C GLN A 33 -2.69 17.56 -29.63
N GLN A 34 -2.09 17.12 -28.53
CA GLN A 34 -0.72 17.43 -28.11
C GLN A 34 -0.16 16.30 -27.23
N ASP A 35 1.16 16.24 -27.12
CA ASP A 35 1.84 15.42 -26.11
C ASP A 35 1.71 16.09 -24.73
N ILE A 36 1.40 15.29 -23.70
CA ILE A 36 1.34 15.71 -22.30
C ILE A 36 2.61 15.20 -21.61
N ASP A 37 3.60 16.07 -21.45
CA ASP A 37 4.86 15.74 -20.80
C ASP A 37 4.64 15.22 -19.36
N GLY A 38 5.46 14.26 -18.96
CA GLY A 38 5.28 13.50 -17.72
C GLY A 38 4.40 12.24 -17.82
N VAL A 39 3.36 12.21 -18.65
CA VAL A 39 2.29 11.18 -18.54
C VAL A 39 2.33 10.07 -19.58
N CYS A 40 1.57 8.99 -19.32
CA CYS A 40 1.16 8.00 -20.31
C CYS A 40 -0.36 8.01 -20.46
N VAL A 41 -0.85 8.07 -21.71
CA VAL A 41 -2.26 8.22 -22.05
C VAL A 41 -2.90 6.86 -22.30
N CYS A 42 -3.84 6.48 -21.44
CA CYS A 42 -4.62 5.26 -21.57
C CYS A 42 -5.99 5.50 -22.23
N ASN A 43 -6.52 4.49 -22.92
CA ASN A 43 -7.85 4.49 -23.52
C ASN A 43 -8.42 3.05 -23.58
N ALA A 44 -9.69 2.91 -23.96
CA ALA A 44 -10.43 1.63 -24.01
C ALA A 44 -9.77 0.48 -24.81
N THR A 45 -8.72 0.76 -25.59
CA THR A 45 -7.99 -0.24 -26.40
C THR A 45 -6.50 -0.33 -26.10
N ASN A 46 -5.95 0.56 -25.26
CA ASN A 46 -4.50 0.67 -25.04
C ASN A 46 -4.20 1.34 -23.70
N CYS A 47 -3.47 0.65 -22.82
CA CYS A 47 -2.84 1.20 -21.62
C CYS A 47 -1.53 0.44 -21.38
N ASP A 48 -0.52 1.10 -20.81
CA ASP A 48 0.76 0.44 -20.50
C ASP A 48 0.63 -0.54 -19.31
N SER A 49 1.66 -1.37 -19.10
CA SER A 49 1.66 -2.46 -18.13
C SER A 49 3.08 -2.78 -17.65
N VAL A 50 3.20 -3.27 -16.41
CA VAL A 50 4.49 -3.59 -15.80
C VAL A 50 5.01 -4.92 -16.34
N SER A 51 6.28 -4.97 -16.77
CA SER A 51 6.91 -6.21 -17.24
C SER A 51 6.90 -7.28 -16.15
N THR A 52 6.63 -8.53 -16.55
CA THR A 52 6.69 -9.72 -15.68
C THR A 52 7.97 -10.55 -15.87
N GLU A 53 8.90 -10.11 -16.74
CA GLU A 53 10.13 -10.84 -17.06
C GLU A 53 11.05 -11.05 -15.85
N TYR A 54 11.00 -10.15 -14.85
CA TYR A 54 11.73 -10.27 -13.58
C TYR A 54 11.38 -11.52 -12.76
N LEU A 55 10.24 -12.16 -13.02
CA LEU A 55 9.86 -13.45 -12.42
C LEU A 55 10.68 -14.62 -12.96
N SER A 56 11.59 -14.37 -13.92
CA SER A 56 12.44 -15.38 -14.57
C SER A 56 13.94 -15.03 -14.57
N LEU A 57 14.38 -14.17 -13.63
CA LEU A 57 15.80 -13.87 -13.41
C LEU A 57 16.63 -15.13 -13.17
N SER A 58 17.83 -15.17 -13.76
CA SER A 58 18.84 -16.18 -13.45
C SER A 58 19.75 -15.73 -12.31
N ASN A 59 20.49 -16.65 -11.68
CA ASN A 59 21.31 -16.33 -10.50
C ASN A 59 22.43 -15.29 -10.76
N SER A 60 22.85 -15.04 -12.01
CA SER A 60 23.81 -13.97 -12.34
C SER A 60 23.17 -12.60 -12.58
N GLN A 61 21.83 -12.48 -12.48
CA GLN A 61 21.10 -11.32 -12.96
C GLN A 61 20.29 -10.62 -11.88
N VAL A 62 20.40 -9.30 -11.85
CA VAL A 62 19.57 -8.39 -11.06
C VAL A 62 18.58 -7.73 -12.02
N GLY A 63 17.28 -7.86 -11.74
CA GLY A 63 16.24 -7.16 -12.48
C GLY A 63 16.25 -5.68 -12.11
N LEU A 64 16.18 -4.79 -13.10
CA LEU A 64 16.23 -3.34 -12.92
C LEU A 64 14.99 -2.70 -13.56
N PHE A 65 14.15 -2.08 -12.74
CA PHE A 65 13.06 -1.19 -13.16
C PHE A 65 13.49 0.26 -13.03
N GLN A 66 13.26 1.09 -14.05
CA GLN A 66 13.62 2.52 -14.04
C GLN A 66 12.44 3.42 -14.43
N THR A 67 12.24 4.49 -13.66
CA THR A 67 11.39 5.63 -14.01
C THR A 67 12.23 6.92 -13.97
N SER A 68 12.09 7.81 -14.96
CA SER A 68 12.99 8.98 -15.08
C SER A 68 12.34 10.20 -15.71
N LYS A 69 12.91 11.39 -15.44
CA LYS A 69 12.59 12.63 -16.15
C LYS A 69 12.83 12.52 -17.67
N ALA A 70 13.76 11.67 -18.09
CA ALA A 70 14.04 11.39 -19.51
C ALA A 70 12.98 10.52 -20.22
N GLY A 71 11.92 10.09 -19.51
CA GLY A 71 10.77 9.39 -20.09
C GLY A 71 10.69 7.90 -19.81
N ASN A 72 11.57 7.32 -18.98
CA ASN A 72 11.39 5.93 -18.55
C ASN A 72 10.18 5.81 -17.59
N ARG A 73 9.40 4.74 -17.70
CA ARG A 73 8.16 4.50 -16.95
C ARG A 73 8.11 3.01 -16.59
N LEU A 74 8.59 2.67 -15.38
CA LEU A 74 8.85 1.28 -14.95
C LEU A 74 9.53 0.44 -16.05
N ALA A 75 10.52 1.03 -16.74
CA ALA A 75 11.21 0.41 -17.85
C ALA A 75 12.12 -0.71 -17.32
N TYR A 76 11.88 -1.94 -17.78
CA TYR A 76 12.61 -3.13 -17.32
C TYR A 76 13.90 -3.37 -18.11
N SER A 77 14.93 -3.83 -17.40
CA SER A 77 16.21 -4.30 -17.92
C SER A 77 16.88 -5.25 -16.90
N THR A 78 18.08 -5.75 -17.21
CA THR A 78 18.87 -6.58 -16.28
C THR A 78 20.30 -6.08 -16.17
N LEU A 79 20.87 -6.15 -14.98
CA LEU A 79 22.31 -6.02 -14.72
C LEU A 79 22.88 -7.42 -14.42
N GLU A 80 24.12 -7.68 -14.79
CA GLU A 80 24.85 -8.85 -14.27
C GLU A 80 25.47 -8.51 -12.90
N ILE A 81 25.57 -9.50 -12.02
CA ILE A 81 26.18 -9.39 -10.68
C ILE A 81 27.55 -10.10 -10.66
N ASP A 82 28.51 -9.54 -9.92
CA ASP A 82 29.81 -10.15 -9.68
C ASP A 82 29.74 -11.06 -8.45
N ASP A 83 30.22 -12.30 -8.58
CA ASP A 83 30.46 -13.21 -7.46
C ASP A 83 31.77 -12.82 -6.74
N ALA A 84 31.76 -11.67 -6.08
CA ALA A 84 32.87 -11.15 -5.27
C ALA A 84 32.38 -10.25 -4.12
N SER A 85 32.94 -10.46 -2.93
CA SER A 85 32.88 -9.54 -1.80
C SER A 85 33.58 -8.22 -2.13
N ASP A 86 32.98 -7.08 -1.77
CA ASP A 86 33.53 -5.75 -2.06
C ASP A 86 33.48 -4.83 -0.83
N ASP A 87 34.51 -4.95 0.03
CA ASP A 87 34.73 -4.10 1.20
C ASP A 87 34.92 -2.60 0.85
N THR A 88 35.02 -2.27 -0.44
CA THR A 88 35.18 -0.92 -0.99
C THR A 88 33.93 -0.40 -1.70
N ALA A 89 32.80 -1.10 -1.60
CA ALA A 89 31.53 -0.68 -2.20
C ALA A 89 31.01 0.66 -1.62
N ASP A 90 30.30 1.42 -2.44
CA ASP A 90 29.65 2.67 -2.04
C ASP A 90 28.51 2.43 -1.05
N LEU A 91 27.74 1.36 -1.29
CA LEU A 91 26.67 0.87 -0.42
C LEU A 91 26.96 -0.59 -0.02
N SER A 92 26.63 -0.98 1.20
CA SER A 92 26.62 -2.39 1.62
C SER A 92 25.33 -2.76 2.34
N ILE A 93 24.83 -3.95 2.05
CA ILE A 93 23.52 -4.44 2.52
C ILE A 93 23.73 -5.65 3.42
N ASP A 94 23.19 -5.58 4.64
CA ASP A 94 23.07 -6.70 5.57
C ASP A 94 21.60 -7.11 5.67
N SER A 95 21.27 -8.27 5.08
CA SER A 95 19.92 -8.86 5.08
C SER A 95 19.59 -9.67 6.35
N ALA A 96 20.52 -9.79 7.30
CA ALA A 96 20.28 -10.40 8.61
C ALA A 96 19.79 -9.38 9.65
N ALA A 97 20.25 -8.12 9.57
CA ALA A 97 19.66 -7.00 10.30
C ALA A 97 18.31 -6.60 9.67
N LYS A 98 17.23 -6.72 10.46
CA LYS A 98 15.83 -6.54 10.00
C LYS A 98 15.06 -5.62 10.95
N TYR A 99 14.16 -4.82 10.39
CA TYR A 99 13.32 -3.85 11.12
C TYR A 99 11.82 -4.12 10.90
N GLN A 100 11.00 -3.10 10.66
CA GLN A 100 9.55 -3.20 10.51
C GLN A 100 9.10 -4.01 9.28
N GLU A 101 7.86 -4.46 9.34
CA GLU A 101 7.16 -5.23 8.31
C GLU A 101 6.23 -4.32 7.49
N ILE A 102 6.27 -4.46 6.16
CA ILE A 102 5.36 -3.77 5.25
C ILE A 102 3.94 -4.32 5.40
N ILE A 103 3.02 -3.46 5.83
CA ILE A 103 1.57 -3.66 5.84
C ILE A 103 1.04 -3.57 4.39
N GLY A 104 1.51 -2.58 3.62
CA GLY A 104 1.18 -2.43 2.21
C GLY A 104 1.30 -1.01 1.68
N PHE A 105 0.90 -0.83 0.42
CA PHE A 105 0.89 0.46 -0.30
C PHE A 105 -0.38 0.59 -1.12
N GLY A 106 -0.91 1.81 -1.24
CA GLY A 106 -1.98 2.09 -2.20
C GLY A 106 -2.56 3.49 -2.09
N GLY A 107 -3.89 3.63 -2.01
CA GLY A 107 -4.53 4.95 -1.90
C GLY A 107 -6.01 4.92 -1.50
N ALA A 108 -6.65 6.09 -1.39
CA ALA A 108 -8.01 6.20 -0.86
C ALA A 108 -9.13 6.03 -1.90
N PHE A 109 -10.17 5.29 -1.50
CA PHE A 109 -11.42 5.09 -2.21
C PHE A 109 -12.41 6.23 -1.92
N THR A 110 -12.07 7.45 -2.32
CA THR A 110 -12.95 8.63 -2.17
C THR A 110 -14.17 8.56 -3.08
N ASP A 111 -15.21 9.31 -2.75
CA ASP A 111 -16.39 9.45 -3.62
C ASP A 111 -15.98 10.04 -4.98
N ALA A 112 -15.07 11.02 -5.00
CA ALA A 112 -14.48 11.55 -6.23
C ALA A 112 -13.81 10.43 -7.05
N ALA A 113 -12.96 9.58 -6.46
CA ALA A 113 -12.30 8.51 -7.19
C ALA A 113 -13.30 7.55 -7.83
N ALA A 114 -14.34 7.14 -7.09
CA ALA A 114 -15.38 6.26 -7.59
C ALA A 114 -16.24 6.90 -8.69
N ILE A 115 -16.72 8.13 -8.49
CA ILE A 115 -17.50 8.89 -9.48
C ILE A 115 -16.70 9.11 -10.76
N ASN A 116 -15.43 9.54 -10.67
CA ASN A 116 -14.59 9.79 -11.84
C ASN A 116 -14.33 8.50 -12.66
N ILE A 117 -14.19 7.34 -12.01
CA ILE A 117 -14.10 6.05 -12.71
C ILE A 117 -15.43 5.69 -13.36
N TYR A 118 -16.53 5.73 -12.62
CA TYR A 118 -17.84 5.26 -13.11
C TYR A 118 -18.49 6.17 -14.17
N LEU A 119 -17.99 7.40 -14.34
CA LEU A 119 -18.28 8.26 -15.50
C LEU A 119 -17.65 7.80 -16.83
N MET A 120 -16.72 6.83 -16.82
CA MET A 120 -16.05 6.32 -18.03
C MET A 120 -16.70 5.04 -18.58
N ASP A 121 -16.47 4.74 -19.86
CA ASP A 121 -16.88 3.47 -20.48
C ASP A 121 -16.28 2.25 -19.76
N SER A 122 -17.05 1.17 -19.66
CA SER A 122 -16.68 -0.02 -18.86
C SER A 122 -15.32 -0.66 -19.19
N ASP A 123 -14.84 -0.57 -20.44
CA ASP A 123 -13.49 -1.02 -20.82
C ASP A 123 -12.38 -0.15 -20.22
N VAL A 124 -12.60 1.18 -20.12
CA VAL A 124 -11.68 2.11 -19.44
C VAL A 124 -11.74 1.92 -17.93
N GLN A 125 -12.96 1.73 -17.38
CA GLN A 125 -13.10 1.40 -15.96
C GLN A 125 -12.33 0.15 -15.57
N ARG A 126 -12.33 -0.88 -16.42
CA ARG A 126 -11.55 -2.10 -16.21
C ARG A 126 -10.07 -1.77 -16.20
N LEU A 127 -9.55 -1.15 -17.26
CA LEU A 127 -8.13 -0.81 -17.39
C LEU A 127 -7.59 0.05 -16.23
N ILE A 128 -8.39 0.92 -15.63
CA ILE A 128 -7.99 1.71 -14.44
C ILE A 128 -7.88 0.81 -13.18
N VAL A 129 -8.81 -0.12 -12.97
CA VAL A 129 -8.73 -1.07 -11.85
C VAL A 129 -7.60 -2.07 -12.08
N ASP A 130 -7.40 -2.53 -13.32
CA ASP A 130 -6.27 -3.37 -13.72
C ASP A 130 -4.94 -2.67 -13.38
N ALA A 131 -4.79 -1.41 -13.80
CA ALA A 131 -3.58 -0.60 -13.60
C ALA A 131 -3.17 -0.49 -12.12
N TYR A 132 -4.10 -0.32 -11.20
CA TYR A 132 -3.78 -0.26 -9.77
C TYR A 132 -3.65 -1.64 -9.12
N PHE A 133 -4.52 -2.60 -9.42
CA PHE A 133 -4.73 -3.78 -8.56
C PHE A 133 -4.36 -5.15 -9.19
N SER A 134 -4.24 -5.28 -10.51
CA SER A 134 -3.98 -6.57 -11.17
C SER A 134 -2.49 -6.96 -11.20
N ASP A 135 -2.21 -8.20 -11.61
CA ASP A 135 -0.85 -8.73 -11.80
C ASP A 135 -0.04 -8.01 -12.90
N THR A 136 -0.69 -7.34 -13.86
CA THR A 136 -0.06 -6.48 -14.87
C THR A 136 0.05 -5.01 -14.45
N GLY A 137 -0.72 -4.59 -13.44
CA GLY A 137 -0.67 -3.28 -12.81
C GLY A 137 0.31 -3.17 -11.64
N LEU A 138 0.11 -2.17 -10.78
CA LEU A 138 0.97 -1.86 -9.63
C LEU A 138 0.81 -2.84 -8.45
N GLN A 139 -0.31 -3.56 -8.36
CA GLN A 139 -0.66 -4.42 -7.22
C GLN A 139 -0.69 -3.66 -5.88
N TYR A 140 -1.43 -2.55 -5.85
CA TYR A 140 -1.85 -1.89 -4.62
C TYR A 140 -2.47 -2.93 -3.65
N SER A 141 -2.08 -2.81 -2.39
CA SER A 141 -2.32 -3.79 -1.31
C SER A 141 -2.82 -3.17 0.00
N LEU A 142 -2.87 -1.83 0.05
CA LEU A 142 -3.49 -1.06 1.12
C LEU A 142 -4.51 -0.08 0.51
N GLY A 143 -5.59 0.23 1.22
CA GLY A 143 -6.52 1.28 0.81
C GLY A 143 -7.26 1.92 1.97
N ARG A 144 -7.49 3.24 1.87
CA ARG A 144 -8.22 4.05 2.86
C ARG A 144 -9.66 4.23 2.41
N ILE A 145 -10.63 4.02 3.30
CA ILE A 145 -12.06 4.22 3.03
C ILE A 145 -12.57 5.38 3.88
N PRO A 146 -13.03 6.47 3.25
CA PRO A 146 -13.70 7.55 3.99
C PRO A 146 -15.05 7.11 4.54
N ILE A 147 -15.21 7.23 5.85
CA ILE A 147 -16.48 7.05 6.57
C ILE A 147 -17.36 8.27 6.29
N ALA A 148 -18.25 8.13 5.31
CA ALA A 148 -19.10 9.15 4.73
C ALA A 148 -18.34 10.29 4.01
N SER A 149 -18.87 11.51 4.06
CA SER A 149 -18.44 12.59 3.16
C SER A 149 -17.13 13.28 3.53
N THR A 150 -16.44 13.73 2.49
CA THR A 150 -15.11 14.36 2.54
C THR A 150 -15.11 15.68 1.77
N ASP A 151 -13.97 16.38 1.73
CA ASP A 151 -13.69 17.44 0.76
C ASP A 151 -13.65 16.94 -0.71
N PHE A 152 -13.44 15.64 -0.91
CA PHE A 152 -13.53 14.91 -2.17
C PHE A 152 -14.90 14.21 -2.35
N SER A 153 -15.97 14.78 -1.78
CA SER A 153 -17.37 14.38 -2.01
C SER A 153 -18.17 15.54 -2.65
N GLU A 154 -19.15 15.24 -3.50
CA GLU A 154 -19.96 16.28 -4.16
C GLU A 154 -20.84 17.11 -3.20
N TYR A 155 -21.15 16.55 -2.03
CA TYR A 155 -21.96 17.18 -0.98
C TYR A 155 -21.65 16.59 0.39
N VAL A 156 -21.98 17.32 1.45
CA VAL A 156 -21.83 16.87 2.85
C VAL A 156 -22.94 15.89 3.20
N TYR A 157 -22.58 14.71 3.73
CA TYR A 157 -23.49 13.70 4.24
C TYR A 157 -22.83 12.84 5.36
N SER A 158 -23.67 12.12 6.10
CA SER A 158 -23.30 11.14 7.13
C SER A 158 -24.26 9.94 7.04
N TYR A 159 -23.83 8.74 7.44
CA TYR A 159 -24.66 7.52 7.32
C TYR A 159 -25.89 7.48 8.23
N ASN A 160 -25.94 8.31 9.28
CA ASN A 160 -27.12 8.44 10.15
C ASN A 160 -27.54 9.93 10.35
N PRO A 161 -28.26 10.54 9.40
CA PRO A 161 -28.70 11.93 9.49
C PRO A 161 -29.89 12.14 10.44
N SER A 162 -30.45 11.08 11.06
CA SER A 162 -31.58 11.19 11.98
C SER A 162 -31.16 11.80 13.32
N VAL A 163 -31.70 12.98 13.63
CA VAL A 163 -31.45 13.70 14.88
C VAL A 163 -31.84 12.84 16.09
N ASP A 164 -30.96 12.81 17.10
CA ASP A 164 -31.10 12.08 18.36
C ASP A 164 -31.23 10.54 18.22
N ASP A 165 -30.80 9.95 17.09
CA ASP A 165 -30.77 8.49 16.88
C ASP A 165 -29.46 7.87 17.38
N PHE A 166 -29.24 7.94 18.70
CA PHE A 166 -28.07 7.38 19.41
C PHE A 166 -27.89 5.87 19.19
N GLU A 167 -28.98 5.13 18.97
CA GLU A 167 -28.99 3.68 18.73
C GLU A 167 -28.60 3.29 17.28
N MET A 168 -28.33 4.27 16.40
CA MET A 168 -28.03 4.06 14.97
C MET A 168 -29.15 3.32 14.19
N SER A 169 -30.41 3.51 14.59
CA SER A 169 -31.58 2.81 14.03
C SER A 169 -31.84 3.09 12.55
N ASN A 170 -31.40 4.26 12.04
CA ASN A 170 -31.57 4.71 10.67
C ASN A 170 -30.24 4.74 9.88
N PHE A 171 -29.19 4.09 10.38
CA PHE A 171 -27.88 4.03 9.73
C PHE A 171 -27.97 3.33 8.36
N SER A 172 -27.50 3.99 7.29
CA SER A 172 -27.38 3.39 5.96
C SER A 172 -26.19 3.93 5.15
N ILE A 173 -25.55 3.01 4.42
CA ILE A 173 -24.49 3.25 3.44
C ILE A 173 -25.01 3.31 1.99
N ASP A 174 -26.31 3.50 1.75
CA ASP A 174 -26.87 3.51 0.39
C ASP A 174 -26.27 4.60 -0.53
N VAL A 175 -25.69 5.65 0.06
CA VAL A 175 -24.89 6.70 -0.61
C VAL A 175 -23.59 6.17 -1.24
N ASP A 176 -23.05 5.06 -0.73
CA ASP A 176 -21.82 4.42 -1.22
C ASP A 176 -22.06 3.46 -2.40
N LYS A 177 -23.33 3.20 -2.70
CA LYS A 177 -23.79 2.19 -3.66
C LYS A 177 -24.14 2.82 -5.02
N GLU A 178 -24.33 1.97 -6.02
CA GLU A 178 -24.92 2.37 -7.30
C GLU A 178 -26.36 2.89 -7.11
N PRO A 179 -26.78 3.99 -7.77
CA PRO A 179 -26.06 4.77 -8.79
C PRO A 179 -25.44 6.07 -8.24
N LEU A 180 -25.11 6.15 -6.94
CA LEU A 180 -24.62 7.37 -6.28
C LEU A 180 -23.09 7.48 -6.40
N SER A 181 -22.31 7.26 -5.34
CA SER A 181 -20.84 7.38 -5.46
C SER A 181 -20.19 6.21 -6.21
N ASN A 182 -20.80 5.01 -6.18
CA ASN A 182 -20.21 3.74 -6.67
C ASN A 182 -18.98 3.28 -5.85
N LYS A 183 -18.71 3.89 -4.69
CA LYS A 183 -17.55 3.60 -3.83
C LYS A 183 -17.47 2.13 -3.43
N LEU A 184 -18.59 1.52 -3.03
CA LEU A 184 -18.66 0.11 -2.67
C LEU A 184 -18.34 -0.80 -3.87
N SER A 185 -18.93 -0.53 -5.04
CA SER A 185 -18.70 -1.28 -6.28
C SER A 185 -17.22 -1.22 -6.71
N LEU A 186 -16.55 -0.08 -6.51
CA LEU A 186 -15.12 0.08 -6.79
C LEU A 186 -14.25 -0.76 -5.83
N ILE A 187 -14.51 -0.71 -4.52
CA ILE A 187 -13.75 -1.47 -3.51
C ILE A 187 -13.91 -2.97 -3.72
N GLN A 188 -15.13 -3.45 -3.98
CA GLN A 188 -15.40 -4.86 -4.29
C GLN A 188 -14.63 -5.33 -5.55
N ARG A 189 -14.46 -4.47 -6.57
CA ARG A 189 -13.64 -4.79 -7.75
C ARG A 189 -12.15 -4.88 -7.41
N ALA A 190 -11.62 -3.94 -6.63
CA ALA A 190 -10.23 -3.97 -6.19
C ALA A 190 -9.90 -5.20 -5.31
N LEU A 191 -10.82 -5.60 -4.42
CA LEU A 191 -10.73 -6.84 -3.65
C LEU A 191 -10.68 -8.09 -4.55
N ASN A 192 -11.48 -8.14 -5.61
CA ASN A 192 -11.48 -9.26 -6.56
C ASN A 192 -10.14 -9.35 -7.34
N GLU A 193 -9.63 -8.24 -7.89
CA GLU A 193 -8.37 -8.26 -8.66
C GLU A 193 -7.16 -8.57 -7.76
N THR A 194 -7.06 -7.97 -6.57
CA THR A 194 -5.98 -8.27 -5.62
C THR A 194 -6.03 -9.71 -5.09
N SER A 195 -7.21 -10.30 -4.95
CA SER A 195 -7.39 -11.72 -4.62
C SER A 195 -6.94 -12.62 -5.78
N ALA A 196 -7.34 -12.30 -7.02
CA ALA A 196 -6.90 -13.02 -8.22
C ALA A 196 -5.39 -12.98 -8.40
N ALA A 197 -4.78 -11.81 -8.17
CA ALA A 197 -3.34 -11.60 -8.20
C ALA A 197 -2.58 -12.16 -6.97
N SER A 198 -3.27 -12.84 -6.04
CA SER A 198 -2.71 -13.39 -4.79
C SER A 198 -1.93 -12.36 -3.96
N ARG A 199 -2.38 -11.10 -3.98
CA ARG A 199 -1.79 -9.96 -3.26
C ARG A 199 -2.56 -9.63 -1.99
N ASN A 200 -3.89 -9.78 -2.03
CA ASN A 200 -4.87 -9.26 -1.06
C ASN A 200 -4.85 -7.72 -0.93
N LEU A 201 -5.95 -7.16 -0.44
CA LEU A 201 -6.10 -5.72 -0.20
C LEU A 201 -6.50 -5.50 1.26
N THR A 202 -5.58 -4.95 2.04
CA THR A 202 -5.80 -4.48 3.40
C THR A 202 -6.56 -3.16 3.33
N LEU A 203 -7.63 -3.01 4.12
CA LEU A 203 -8.48 -1.83 4.10
C LEU A 203 -8.57 -1.21 5.50
N PHE A 204 -8.37 0.10 5.58
CA PHE A 204 -8.57 0.87 6.81
C PHE A 204 -9.51 2.03 6.57
N ALA A 205 -10.20 2.48 7.62
CA ALA A 205 -11.21 3.53 7.53
C ALA A 205 -10.83 4.77 8.35
N SER A 206 -11.25 5.95 7.90
CA SER A 206 -11.05 7.23 8.59
C SER A 206 -12.29 8.13 8.41
N SER A 207 -12.60 8.95 9.42
CA SER A 207 -13.81 9.78 9.47
C SER A 207 -13.48 11.26 9.51
N TRP A 208 -14.11 12.06 8.65
CA TRP A 208 -13.90 13.51 8.61
C TRP A 208 -14.78 14.23 9.63
N ALA A 209 -16.05 13.86 9.74
CA ALA A 209 -16.98 14.44 10.70
C ALA A 209 -18.07 13.44 11.11
N PRO A 210 -18.57 13.52 12.35
CA PRO A 210 -19.72 12.76 12.81
C PRO A 210 -21.02 13.25 12.14
N PRO A 211 -22.12 12.50 12.27
CA PRO A 211 -23.46 13.03 12.05
C PRO A 211 -23.69 14.39 12.71
N VAL A 212 -24.20 15.35 11.93
CA VAL A 212 -24.21 16.78 12.29
C VAL A 212 -24.94 17.11 13.61
N TRP A 213 -25.91 16.29 14.01
CA TRP A 213 -26.66 16.43 15.26
C TRP A 213 -25.86 16.07 16.51
N MET A 214 -24.70 15.40 16.37
CA MET A 214 -23.78 15.12 17.47
C MET A 214 -22.91 16.31 17.86
N THR A 215 -22.92 17.42 17.11
CA THR A 215 -21.95 18.52 17.28
C THR A 215 -22.52 19.74 18.00
N THR A 216 -21.66 20.51 18.68
CA THR A 216 -22.04 21.65 19.55
C THR A 216 -22.71 22.81 18.82
N SER A 217 -22.63 22.85 17.48
CA SER A 217 -23.13 23.95 16.65
C SER A 217 -23.93 23.48 15.42
N ASN A 218 -24.32 22.21 15.33
CA ASN A 218 -24.94 21.61 14.14
C ASN A 218 -24.16 21.94 12.84
N THR A 219 -22.85 21.74 12.89
CA THR A 219 -21.91 21.94 11.78
C THR A 219 -21.00 20.72 11.65
N THR A 220 -20.49 20.48 10.44
CA THR A 220 -19.38 19.54 10.18
C THR A 220 -18.04 20.27 9.99
N LEU A 221 -18.03 21.60 9.86
CA LEU A 221 -16.82 22.40 9.60
C LEU A 221 -16.15 22.83 10.91
N ASN A 222 -14.92 22.36 11.17
CA ASN A 222 -14.19 22.57 12.43
C ASN A 222 -15.07 22.34 13.67
N CYS A 223 -15.84 21.26 13.66
CA CYS A 223 -16.85 20.97 14.66
C CYS A 223 -16.25 20.35 15.93
N GLU A 224 -17.00 20.45 17.03
CA GLU A 224 -16.70 19.81 18.30
C GLU A 224 -17.89 18.89 18.66
N MET A 225 -17.63 17.73 19.25
CA MET A 225 -18.68 16.84 19.77
C MET A 225 -19.41 17.47 20.97
N ASN A 226 -20.70 17.18 21.09
CA ASN A 226 -21.44 17.41 22.33
C ASN A 226 -20.92 16.51 23.46
N GLY A 227 -21.08 16.96 24.71
CA GLY A 227 -20.70 16.17 25.89
C GLY A 227 -19.18 16.00 26.07
N TYR A 228 -18.77 14.78 26.43
CA TYR A 228 -17.39 14.39 26.72
C TYR A 228 -17.25 12.85 26.61
N PRO A 229 -16.03 12.30 26.37
CA PRO A 229 -15.81 10.86 26.29
C PRO A 229 -16.24 10.07 27.54
N GLY A 230 -16.91 8.94 27.34
CA GLY A 230 -17.73 8.26 28.35
C GLY A 230 -19.07 8.96 28.56
N GLY A 231 -19.81 9.18 27.47
CA GLY A 231 -21.13 9.81 27.48
C GLY A 231 -21.82 9.78 26.12
N GLU A 232 -23.16 9.87 26.14
CA GLU A 232 -24.08 9.48 25.05
C GLU A 232 -23.66 9.81 23.61
N TYR A 233 -23.12 11.00 23.35
CA TYR A 233 -22.68 11.41 22.01
C TYR A 233 -21.38 10.71 21.56
N TRP A 234 -20.43 10.46 22.46
CA TRP A 234 -19.17 9.77 22.16
C TRP A 234 -19.36 8.25 22.13
N GLU A 235 -20.24 7.71 22.99
CA GLU A 235 -20.73 6.34 22.93
C GLU A 235 -21.41 6.07 21.57
N ALA A 236 -22.27 6.99 21.11
CA ALA A 236 -22.90 6.92 19.79
C ALA A 236 -21.91 7.09 18.62
N LEU A 237 -20.81 7.84 18.78
CA LEU A 237 -19.76 7.94 17.76
C LEU A 237 -18.98 6.62 17.61
N ALA A 238 -18.65 5.96 18.73
CA ALA A 238 -18.08 4.61 18.69
C ALA A 238 -19.04 3.61 18.03
N LEU A 239 -20.34 3.68 18.35
CA LEU A 239 -21.37 2.84 17.71
C LEU A 239 -21.53 3.14 16.21
N TYR A 240 -21.42 4.41 15.78
CA TYR A 240 -21.44 4.81 14.38
C TYR A 240 -20.28 4.18 13.58
N TYR A 241 -19.07 4.12 14.15
CA TYR A 241 -17.95 3.41 13.53
C TYR A 241 -18.13 1.89 13.57
N SER A 242 -18.66 1.32 14.66
CA SER A 242 -18.97 -0.12 14.73
C SER A 242 -19.99 -0.50 13.64
N LYS A 243 -21.03 0.32 13.45
CA LYS A 243 -22.06 0.12 12.42
C LYS A 243 -21.54 0.26 11.00
N PHE A 244 -20.57 1.15 10.76
CA PHE A 244 -19.86 1.22 9.49
C PHE A 244 -19.16 -0.10 9.16
N ILE A 245 -18.39 -0.65 10.11
CA ILE A 245 -17.70 -1.94 9.95
C ILE A 245 -18.74 -3.05 9.71
N ASP A 246 -19.74 -3.19 10.59
CA ASP A 246 -20.79 -4.22 10.51
C ASP A 246 -21.40 -4.34 9.10
N VAL A 247 -21.71 -3.20 8.45
CA VAL A 247 -22.36 -3.21 7.12
C VAL A 247 -21.37 -3.32 5.96
N TYR A 248 -20.14 -2.81 6.08
CA TYR A 248 -19.12 -3.00 5.05
C TYR A 248 -18.70 -4.47 4.97
N GLU A 249 -18.51 -5.14 6.10
CA GLU A 249 -18.18 -6.57 6.13
C GLU A 249 -19.34 -7.43 5.60
N ALA A 250 -20.59 -7.04 5.89
CA ALA A 250 -21.78 -7.70 5.34
C ALA A 250 -21.90 -7.56 3.81
N GLU A 251 -21.34 -6.51 3.21
CA GLU A 251 -21.20 -6.32 1.77
C GLU A 251 -19.89 -6.94 1.21
N GLY A 252 -19.17 -7.73 2.01
CA GLY A 252 -17.95 -8.45 1.61
C GLY A 252 -16.68 -7.60 1.60
N VAL A 253 -16.67 -6.47 2.31
CA VAL A 253 -15.53 -5.54 2.42
C VAL A 253 -14.97 -5.58 3.85
N PRO A 254 -13.95 -6.43 4.14
CA PRO A 254 -13.40 -6.54 5.49
C PRO A 254 -12.63 -5.28 5.89
N ILE A 255 -12.71 -4.89 7.16
CA ILE A 255 -12.03 -3.69 7.69
C ILE A 255 -10.93 -4.12 8.67
N TRP A 256 -9.67 -3.92 8.28
CA TRP A 256 -8.49 -4.27 9.09
C TRP A 256 -8.16 -3.19 10.14
N GLY A 257 -8.42 -1.92 9.83
CA GLY A 257 -8.05 -0.81 10.71
C GLY A 257 -9.03 0.37 10.70
N LEU A 258 -8.98 1.17 11.75
CA LEU A 258 -9.80 2.36 11.94
C LEU A 258 -8.93 3.45 12.58
N THR A 259 -8.88 4.62 11.97
CA THR A 259 -8.26 5.81 12.59
C THR A 259 -9.24 6.48 13.55
N THR A 260 -8.74 7.17 14.57
CA THR A 260 -9.57 7.85 15.58
C THR A 260 -10.39 9.00 15.00
N GLN A 261 -9.83 9.75 14.05
CA GLN A 261 -10.41 10.90 13.34
C GLN A 261 -9.44 11.34 12.24
N ASN A 262 -9.95 11.79 11.09
CA ASN A 262 -9.12 12.45 10.06
C ASN A 262 -8.71 13.86 10.52
N GLU A 263 -7.41 14.14 10.64
CA GLU A 263 -6.85 15.44 11.06
C GLU A 263 -7.58 16.06 12.27
N PRO A 264 -7.50 15.48 13.48
CA PRO A 264 -8.14 16.04 14.67
C PRO A 264 -7.63 17.44 15.05
N THR A 265 -6.45 17.87 14.56
CA THR A 265 -5.94 19.21 14.89
C THR A 265 -6.55 20.33 14.04
N LYS A 266 -6.59 21.54 14.59
CA LYS A 266 -7.07 22.72 13.87
C LYS A 266 -5.90 23.46 13.21
N GLN A 267 -5.82 23.40 11.89
CA GLN A 267 -4.85 24.16 11.10
C GLN A 267 -5.10 25.68 11.19
N GLU A 268 -4.39 26.40 12.06
CA GLU A 268 -4.61 27.83 12.33
C GLU A 268 -4.36 28.79 11.15
N LEU A 269 -3.68 28.33 10.10
CA LEU A 269 -3.41 29.10 8.88
C LEU A 269 -4.25 28.66 7.66
N ALA A 270 -5.19 27.72 7.85
CA ALA A 270 -6.05 27.25 6.76
C ALA A 270 -6.97 28.36 6.22
N THR A 271 -7.01 28.48 4.90
CA THR A 271 -7.85 29.45 4.16
C THR A 271 -9.04 28.81 3.44
N LYS A 272 -9.15 27.49 3.53
CA LYS A 272 -10.26 26.65 3.07
C LYS A 272 -10.68 25.76 4.24
N PHE A 273 -11.95 25.34 4.27
CA PHE A 273 -12.49 24.50 5.32
C PHE A 273 -13.45 23.46 4.74
N TRP A 274 -13.44 22.27 5.33
CA TRP A 274 -14.23 21.11 4.96
C TRP A 274 -14.64 20.32 6.21
N GLN A 275 -15.33 19.20 6.03
CA GLN A 275 -15.74 18.29 7.10
C GLN A 275 -14.55 17.96 8.00
N SER A 276 -14.67 18.26 9.28
CA SER A 276 -13.60 18.12 10.27
C SER A 276 -14.17 18.17 11.70
N LEU A 277 -14.02 17.09 12.45
CA LEU A 277 -14.16 17.08 13.91
C LEU A 277 -12.78 17.37 14.52
N ARG A 278 -12.72 18.34 15.44
CA ARG A 278 -11.49 18.78 16.08
C ARG A 278 -11.45 18.34 17.54
N PHE A 279 -10.32 17.78 17.95
CA PHE A 279 -10.02 17.47 19.35
C PHE A 279 -8.50 17.42 19.59
N ASN A 280 -8.08 17.09 20.81
CA ASN A 280 -6.67 16.95 21.20
C ASN A 280 -6.38 15.54 21.74
N THR A 281 -5.10 15.16 21.83
CA THR A 281 -4.66 13.85 22.36
C THR A 281 -5.26 13.48 23.72
N THR A 282 -5.50 14.45 24.62
CA THR A 282 -6.16 14.20 25.92
C THR A 282 -7.63 13.75 25.78
N THR A 283 -8.31 14.25 24.75
CA THR A 283 -9.69 13.87 24.38
C THR A 283 -9.71 12.57 23.60
N GLU A 284 -8.77 12.38 22.66
CA GLU A 284 -8.61 11.13 21.90
C GLU A 284 -8.39 9.94 22.82
N ARG A 285 -7.40 10.03 23.74
CA ARG A 285 -7.19 9.06 24.82
C ARG A 285 -8.47 8.78 25.60
N GLY A 286 -9.25 9.83 25.88
CA GLY A 286 -10.54 9.71 26.55
C GLY A 286 -11.53 8.85 25.77
N PHE A 287 -11.66 9.10 24.47
CA PHE A 287 -12.53 8.38 23.53
C PHE A 287 -12.10 6.92 23.36
N ILE A 288 -10.79 6.67 23.14
CA ILE A 288 -10.21 5.32 23.08
C ILE A 288 -10.50 4.54 24.36
N LYS A 289 -10.23 5.14 25.53
CA LYS A 289 -10.34 4.49 26.84
C LYS A 289 -11.77 4.14 27.26
N ARG A 290 -12.77 4.91 26.81
CA ARG A 290 -14.13 4.88 27.37
C ARG A 290 -15.21 4.41 26.42
N ASP A 291 -15.10 4.79 25.14
CA ASP A 291 -16.16 4.60 24.16
C ASP A 291 -15.68 3.66 23.04
N LEU A 292 -14.58 4.02 22.35
CA LEU A 292 -14.11 3.33 21.15
C LEU A 292 -13.44 1.99 21.45
N GLY A 293 -12.39 1.99 22.27
CA GLY A 293 -11.59 0.79 22.56
C GLY A 293 -12.39 -0.36 23.14
N PRO A 294 -13.20 -0.15 24.20
CA PRO A 294 -14.07 -1.19 24.76
C PRO A 294 -15.06 -1.77 23.76
N LEU A 295 -15.71 -0.93 22.94
CA LEU A 295 -16.70 -1.39 21.96
C LEU A 295 -16.06 -2.17 20.80
N MET A 296 -14.87 -1.75 20.36
CA MET A 296 -14.13 -2.47 19.31
C MET A 296 -13.54 -3.78 19.85
N GLU A 297 -13.10 -3.85 21.11
CA GLU A 297 -12.68 -5.11 21.72
C GLU A 297 -13.86 -6.10 21.91
N GLU A 298 -15.09 -5.62 22.12
CA GLU A 298 -16.28 -6.49 22.20
C GLU A 298 -16.78 -6.97 20.82
N ASN A 299 -16.91 -6.07 19.84
CA ASN A 299 -17.52 -6.38 18.54
C ASN A 299 -16.51 -6.81 17.47
N HIS A 300 -15.33 -6.17 17.44
CA HIS A 300 -14.37 -6.18 16.32
C HIS A 300 -12.93 -6.45 16.82
N PRO A 301 -12.67 -7.54 17.58
CA PRO A 301 -11.45 -7.70 18.39
C PRO A 301 -10.13 -7.78 17.60
N ASP A 302 -10.18 -8.08 16.30
CA ASP A 302 -9.01 -8.10 15.41
C ASP A 302 -8.73 -6.74 14.73
N LEU A 303 -9.58 -5.73 14.90
CA LEU A 303 -9.43 -4.39 14.33
C LEU A 303 -8.18 -3.68 14.89
N LYS A 304 -7.50 -2.90 14.05
CA LYS A 304 -6.36 -2.07 14.45
C LYS A 304 -6.78 -0.61 14.62
N ILE A 305 -6.80 -0.12 15.87
CA ILE A 305 -7.03 1.30 16.15
C ILE A 305 -5.73 2.08 15.92
N ILE A 306 -5.83 3.12 15.10
CA ILE A 306 -4.73 3.98 14.67
C ILE A 306 -4.97 5.40 15.23
N ILE A 307 -4.02 5.95 15.98
CA ILE A 307 -4.12 7.31 16.54
C ILE A 307 -3.51 8.37 15.61
N LEU A 308 -3.71 9.66 15.94
CA LEU A 308 -3.26 10.83 15.20
C LEU A 308 -3.97 11.03 13.84
N ASP A 309 -3.55 10.36 12.77
CA ASP A 309 -4.09 10.52 11.40
C ASP A 309 -4.11 12.01 10.96
N ASP A 310 -2.97 12.66 11.22
CA ASP A 310 -2.63 14.07 10.96
C ASP A 310 -1.11 14.19 10.72
N GLN A 311 -0.58 15.41 10.59
CA GLN A 311 0.79 15.67 10.14
C GLN A 311 1.91 15.07 11.01
N LYS A 312 3.05 14.77 10.37
CA LYS A 312 4.28 14.27 11.04
C LYS A 312 4.79 15.19 12.16
N ASP A 313 4.73 16.53 12.01
CA ASP A 313 5.14 17.53 13.01
C ASP A 313 4.32 17.52 14.33
N LEU A 314 3.33 16.64 14.46
CA LEU A 314 2.52 16.43 15.66
C LEU A 314 2.86 15.12 16.40
N LEU A 315 3.67 14.24 15.80
CA LEU A 315 3.80 12.84 16.21
C LEU A 315 4.27 12.67 17.66
N LEU A 316 5.33 13.38 18.06
CA LEU A 316 5.90 13.28 19.41
C LEU A 316 5.06 13.98 20.48
N ASP A 317 4.16 14.89 20.10
CA ASP A 317 3.25 15.61 21.01
C ASP A 317 1.87 14.89 21.17
N TRP A 318 1.63 13.77 20.47
CA TRP A 318 0.35 13.04 20.48
C TRP A 318 0.33 11.80 21.40
N ASP A 319 1.24 11.75 22.37
CA ASP A 319 1.54 10.59 23.23
C ASP A 319 0.45 10.18 24.24
N ALA A 320 -0.54 11.01 24.54
CA ALA A 320 -1.38 10.82 25.72
C ALA A 320 -2.23 9.52 25.66
N SER A 321 -2.57 9.07 24.45
CA SER A 321 -3.22 7.78 24.18
C SER A 321 -2.32 6.57 24.46
N LEU A 322 -1.00 6.76 24.47
CA LEU A 322 0.02 5.76 24.76
C LEU A 322 0.46 5.78 26.24
N LEU A 323 0.45 6.94 26.88
CA LEU A 323 0.83 7.14 28.29
C LEU A 323 -0.21 6.63 29.33
N ASP A 324 -1.43 6.29 28.90
CA ASP A 324 -2.49 5.76 29.77
C ASP A 324 -2.71 4.27 29.51
N GLU A 325 -2.37 3.41 30.48
CA GLU A 325 -2.42 1.94 30.37
C GLU A 325 -3.78 1.39 29.87
N GLU A 326 -4.89 2.05 30.20
CA GLU A 326 -6.23 1.61 29.78
C GLU A 326 -6.59 2.06 28.36
N ALA A 327 -5.95 3.12 27.83
CA ALA A 327 -6.06 3.52 26.42
C ALA A 327 -5.07 2.73 25.55
N ARG A 328 -3.81 2.66 25.99
CA ARG A 328 -2.66 2.09 25.28
C ARG A 328 -2.90 0.67 24.80
N ARG A 329 -3.64 -0.14 25.57
CA ARG A 329 -3.97 -1.54 25.24
C ARG A 329 -4.82 -1.71 23.97
N TYR A 330 -5.50 -0.66 23.52
CA TYR A 330 -6.33 -0.68 22.30
C TYR A 330 -5.58 -0.11 21.08
N VAL A 331 -4.58 0.76 21.31
CA VAL A 331 -3.80 1.40 20.23
C VAL A 331 -2.84 0.38 19.60
N SER A 332 -2.93 0.26 18.28
CA SER A 332 -2.08 -0.64 17.47
C SER A 332 -1.06 0.11 16.61
N GLY A 333 -1.39 1.33 16.17
CA GLY A 333 -0.60 2.11 15.23
C GLY A 333 -0.80 3.61 15.38
N VAL A 334 0.02 4.38 14.66
CA VAL A 334 -0.11 5.83 14.50
C VAL A 334 -0.14 6.18 13.01
N GLY A 335 -1.08 7.04 12.63
CA GLY A 335 -1.26 7.53 11.27
C GLY A 335 -0.59 8.89 11.09
N VAL A 336 0.21 9.05 10.04
CA VAL A 336 0.89 10.31 9.73
C VAL A 336 0.59 10.83 8.32
N HIS A 337 0.45 12.15 8.19
CA HIS A 337 0.15 12.86 6.93
C HIS A 337 1.34 13.70 6.43
N TRP A 338 1.42 13.93 5.12
CA TRP A 338 2.46 14.75 4.47
C TRP A 338 1.85 15.97 3.72
N TYR A 339 1.58 17.08 4.44
CA TYR A 339 1.10 18.34 3.82
C TYR A 339 1.77 19.64 4.26
N LYS A 340 2.16 19.80 5.54
CA LYS A 340 2.84 21.02 6.02
C LYS A 340 4.27 21.20 5.47
N ASN A 341 4.84 20.11 4.96
CA ASN A 341 6.23 19.98 4.59
C ASN A 341 6.70 21.01 3.55
N LEU A 342 7.53 21.95 4.00
CA LEU A 342 8.27 22.88 3.14
C LEU A 342 9.58 22.24 2.60
N ASP A 343 9.55 20.93 2.32
CA ASP A 343 10.65 20.09 1.81
C ASP A 343 11.34 20.69 0.57
N PHE A 344 10.56 21.42 -0.22
CA PHE A 344 10.97 22.05 -1.48
C PHE A 344 11.73 23.37 -1.26
N ALA A 345 11.87 23.83 0.00
CA ALA A 345 12.47 25.10 0.38
C ALA A 345 13.57 24.99 1.44
N PHE A 346 13.52 24.02 2.35
CA PHE A 346 14.49 23.86 3.45
C PHE A 346 14.92 22.39 3.62
N GLY A 347 16.23 22.14 3.73
CA GLY A 347 16.81 20.79 3.76
C GLY A 347 16.69 20.04 5.10
N THR A 348 15.89 20.54 6.04
CA THR A 348 15.64 19.96 7.38
C THR A 348 14.16 19.64 7.56
N SER A 349 13.50 19.19 6.50
CA SER A 349 12.05 19.00 6.43
C SER A 349 11.73 17.62 5.88
N GLY A 350 10.68 16.98 6.39
CA GLY A 350 10.40 15.56 6.19
C GLY A 350 9.94 14.89 7.49
N ASP A 351 10.45 15.39 8.61
CA ASP A 351 10.14 14.97 9.98
C ASP A 351 10.46 13.47 10.23
N PHE A 352 11.37 12.93 9.39
CA PHE A 352 11.84 11.55 9.43
C PHE A 352 12.60 11.21 10.72
N ASP A 353 13.27 12.20 11.32
CA ASP A 353 13.94 12.06 12.63
C ASP A 353 12.90 11.87 13.76
N ASP A 354 11.71 12.47 13.63
CA ASP A 354 10.62 12.32 14.61
C ASP A 354 9.95 10.93 14.48
N LEU A 355 9.90 10.36 13.26
CA LEU A 355 9.48 8.97 13.06
C LEU A 355 10.46 7.98 13.75
N VAL A 356 11.77 8.24 13.66
CA VAL A 356 12.80 7.46 14.36
C VAL A 356 12.65 7.61 15.88
N ALA A 357 12.52 8.83 16.39
CA ALA A 357 12.36 9.09 17.82
C ALA A 357 11.08 8.43 18.39
N PHE A 358 9.98 8.46 17.63
CA PHE A 358 8.75 7.78 18.01
C PHE A 358 8.92 6.26 18.05
N HIS A 359 9.62 5.66 17.07
CA HIS A 359 9.87 4.22 17.08
C HIS A 359 10.80 3.79 18.23
N ASP A 360 11.84 4.58 18.55
CA ASP A 360 12.73 4.32 19.67
C ASP A 360 12.00 4.36 21.04
N GLU A 361 10.94 5.16 21.17
CA GLU A 361 10.11 5.23 22.40
C GLU A 361 8.95 4.21 22.42
N TYR A 362 8.31 3.97 21.27
CA TYR A 362 7.12 3.11 21.11
C TYR A 362 7.31 2.00 20.05
N PRO A 363 8.31 1.11 20.18
CA PRO A 363 8.72 0.18 19.12
C PRO A 363 7.69 -0.92 18.77
N ASP A 364 6.62 -1.07 19.56
CA ASP A 364 5.51 -1.99 19.30
C ASP A 364 4.24 -1.29 18.74
N ILE A 365 4.30 0.01 18.45
CA ILE A 365 3.32 0.75 17.66
C ILE A 365 3.82 0.87 16.23
N PHE A 366 3.02 0.46 15.24
CA PHE A 366 3.39 0.67 13.83
C PHE A 366 3.16 2.13 13.41
N ILE A 367 4.10 2.69 12.65
CA ILE A 367 3.93 3.97 11.95
C ILE A 367 3.36 3.69 10.56
N LEU A 368 2.29 4.36 10.16
CA LEU A 368 1.71 4.26 8.83
C LEU A 368 1.49 5.65 8.23
N ALA A 369 2.03 5.90 7.04
CA ALA A 369 1.65 7.08 6.28
C ALA A 369 0.23 6.86 5.70
N THR A 370 -0.77 7.41 6.39
CA THR A 370 -2.19 7.19 6.11
C THR A 370 -2.73 8.10 5.03
N GLU A 371 -2.08 9.24 4.74
CA GLU A 371 -2.53 10.17 3.71
C GLU A 371 -1.39 11.07 3.20
N ALA A 372 -1.23 11.19 1.88
CA ALA A 372 -0.28 12.09 1.26
C ALA A 372 -0.74 12.52 -0.14
N CYS A 373 -0.57 13.80 -0.50
CA CYS A 373 -0.93 14.31 -1.83
C CYS A 373 -0.08 15.49 -2.30
N GLU A 374 0.16 15.57 -3.61
CA GLU A 374 0.78 16.73 -4.27
C GLU A 374 -0.27 17.52 -5.06
N GLY A 375 -0.59 18.76 -4.64
CA GLY A 375 -1.62 19.53 -5.36
C GLY A 375 -1.89 20.99 -4.99
N SER A 376 -1.42 21.56 -3.88
CA SER A 376 -1.72 22.97 -3.56
C SER A 376 -0.68 23.66 -2.67
N LEU A 377 0.46 24.02 -3.26
CA LEU A 377 1.50 24.80 -2.59
C LEU A 377 1.36 26.29 -2.93
N VAL A 378 1.57 27.15 -1.93
CA VAL A 378 1.26 28.59 -2.00
C VAL A 378 2.00 29.25 -3.16
N LYS A 379 1.26 29.81 -4.12
CA LYS A 379 1.74 30.39 -5.39
C LYS A 379 3.03 31.22 -5.25
N GLY A 380 4.16 30.60 -5.60
CA GLY A 380 5.51 31.17 -5.45
C GLY A 380 6.45 30.33 -4.58
N LEU A 381 5.93 29.32 -3.89
CA LEU A 381 6.63 28.27 -3.14
C LEU A 381 6.15 26.90 -3.66
N GLY A 382 7.06 25.94 -3.76
CA GLY A 382 6.74 24.59 -4.24
C GLY A 382 6.29 24.52 -5.70
N THR A 383 5.53 23.48 -6.03
CA THR A 383 5.05 23.17 -7.40
C THR A 383 3.82 23.97 -7.84
N GLY A 384 3.21 24.75 -6.94
CA GLY A 384 2.10 25.68 -7.23
C GLY A 384 0.70 25.13 -7.01
N GLU A 385 -0.29 25.77 -7.64
CA GLU A 385 -1.71 25.46 -7.51
C GLU A 385 -2.17 24.43 -8.54
N GLY A 386 -2.55 23.23 -8.09
CA GLY A 386 -3.44 22.32 -8.81
C GLY A 386 -2.82 21.35 -9.82
N THR A 387 -3.70 20.56 -10.44
CA THR A 387 -3.38 19.49 -11.40
C THR A 387 -3.18 20.02 -12.83
N ASP A 388 -2.49 21.16 -13.00
CA ASP A 388 -2.26 21.74 -14.33
C ASP A 388 -1.20 20.93 -15.10
N LEU A 389 -1.69 20.05 -15.98
CA LEU A 389 -0.90 19.14 -16.82
C LEU A 389 -0.18 19.84 -17.99
N PHE A 390 -0.43 21.13 -18.22
CA PHE A 390 -0.07 21.80 -19.48
C PHE A 390 0.86 23.01 -19.28
N THR A 391 0.71 23.76 -18.18
CA THR A 391 1.53 24.95 -17.91
C THR A 391 2.85 24.63 -17.18
N TYR A 392 2.90 23.51 -16.45
CA TYR A 392 3.96 23.23 -15.45
C TYR A 392 4.61 21.83 -15.59
N SER A 393 4.95 21.40 -16.81
CA SER A 393 5.48 20.03 -17.01
C SER A 393 6.78 19.73 -16.23
N ASN A 394 7.65 20.73 -16.02
CA ASN A 394 8.83 20.60 -15.16
C ASN A 394 8.48 20.19 -13.72
N ASN A 395 7.35 20.69 -13.20
CA ASN A 395 6.86 20.40 -11.85
C ASN A 395 6.26 18.99 -11.80
N THR A 396 5.71 18.49 -12.91
CA THR A 396 5.10 17.15 -13.00
C THR A 396 6.09 16.03 -12.67
N TRP A 397 7.36 16.16 -13.08
CA TRP A 397 8.41 15.25 -12.62
C TRP A 397 8.78 15.48 -11.15
N GLN A 398 8.89 16.74 -10.72
CA GLN A 398 9.21 17.09 -9.33
C GLN A 398 8.21 16.50 -8.32
N ARG A 399 6.92 16.40 -8.68
CA ARG A 399 5.91 15.65 -7.89
C ARG A 399 6.31 14.21 -7.62
N GLY A 400 6.83 13.53 -8.65
CA GLY A 400 7.36 12.16 -8.54
C GLY A 400 8.62 12.09 -7.68
N GLU A 401 9.53 13.07 -7.78
CA GLU A 401 10.73 13.14 -6.92
C GLU A 401 10.36 13.42 -5.45
N ASN A 402 9.33 14.22 -5.21
CA ASN A 402 8.79 14.48 -3.88
C ASN A 402 8.20 13.21 -3.26
N TYR A 403 7.33 12.48 -3.99
CA TYR A 403 6.81 11.17 -3.56
C TYR A 403 7.95 10.17 -3.32
N ALA A 404 8.92 10.08 -4.23
CA ALA A 404 10.03 9.15 -4.11
C ALA A 404 10.90 9.46 -2.87
N ARG A 405 11.14 10.75 -2.58
CA ARG A 405 11.83 11.18 -1.36
C ARG A 405 11.04 10.80 -0.12
N ASP A 406 9.77 11.19 -0.03
CA ASP A 406 8.97 10.98 1.18
C ASP A 406 8.80 9.49 1.48
N ILE A 407 8.37 8.69 0.50
CA ILE A 407 8.21 7.23 0.65
C ILE A 407 9.53 6.57 1.05
N ILE A 408 10.67 6.90 0.42
CA ILE A 408 11.95 6.25 0.74
C ILE A 408 12.42 6.59 2.16
N ASN A 409 12.30 7.86 2.58
CA ASN A 409 12.80 8.27 3.89
C ASN A 409 11.84 7.87 5.03
N ASP A 410 10.52 7.86 4.79
CA ASP A 410 9.53 7.23 5.70
C ASP A 410 9.85 5.74 5.91
N LEU A 411 10.03 5.00 4.81
CA LEU A 411 10.37 3.58 4.85
C LEU A 411 11.77 3.30 5.43
N ALA A 412 12.68 4.27 5.40
CA ALA A 412 13.96 4.19 6.09
C ALA A 412 13.84 4.48 7.59
N SER A 413 12.81 5.24 7.98
CA SER A 413 12.48 5.68 9.35
C SER A 413 11.24 4.99 9.91
N PHE A 414 11.22 3.66 9.83
CA PHE A 414 10.23 2.78 10.48
C PHE A 414 8.77 2.86 10.02
N ALA A 415 8.44 3.62 8.97
CA ALA A 415 7.10 3.53 8.36
C ALA A 415 6.86 2.13 7.78
N SER A 416 5.67 1.60 8.05
CA SER A 416 5.24 0.25 7.68
C SER A 416 4.37 0.22 6.42
N GLY A 417 4.19 1.37 5.74
CA GLY A 417 3.37 1.49 4.53
C GLY A 417 3.09 2.96 4.18
N TRP A 418 2.55 3.20 2.98
CA TRP A 418 2.29 4.55 2.49
C TRP A 418 1.06 4.60 1.58
N THR A 419 0.24 5.64 1.75
CA THR A 419 -1.11 5.76 1.15
C THR A 419 -1.27 7.07 0.39
N ASP A 420 -1.29 6.98 -0.94
CA ASP A 420 -1.60 8.09 -1.85
C ASP A 420 -3.05 8.57 -1.65
N TRP A 421 -3.33 9.84 -1.93
CA TRP A 421 -4.64 10.40 -1.58
C TRP A 421 -5.77 9.87 -2.45
N ASN A 422 -5.99 10.45 -3.63
CA ASN A 422 -7.13 10.12 -4.48
C ASN A 422 -6.67 9.28 -5.68
N LEU A 423 -7.17 8.05 -5.80
CA LEU A 423 -6.81 7.14 -6.89
C LEU A 423 -7.05 7.72 -8.30
N VAL A 424 -8.13 8.51 -8.51
CA VAL A 424 -8.56 9.01 -9.84
C VAL A 424 -9.34 10.33 -9.75
N LEU A 425 -9.15 11.24 -10.72
CA LEU A 425 -9.91 12.49 -10.92
C LEU A 425 -10.14 12.72 -12.48
N ASN A 426 -10.80 13.79 -13.03
CA ASN A 426 -10.96 14.13 -14.53
C ASN A 426 -10.47 15.48 -15.33
N THR A 427 -9.68 16.48 -14.81
CA THR A 427 -8.98 17.73 -15.37
C THR A 427 -8.40 18.87 -14.40
N THR A 428 -8.75 19.08 -13.10
CA THR A 428 -8.42 20.29 -12.22
C THR A 428 -8.40 20.16 -10.65
N GLY A 429 -8.18 18.99 -10.05
CA GLY A 429 -8.12 18.68 -8.60
C GLY A 429 -9.45 18.41 -7.84
N GLY A 430 -9.93 17.16 -7.76
CA GLY A 430 -11.14 16.76 -7.00
C GLY A 430 -12.24 16.09 -7.84
N PRO A 431 -13.33 16.80 -8.15
CA PRO A 431 -13.46 17.11 -9.57
C PRO A 431 -12.06 17.29 -10.16
N ASN A 432 -11.68 16.35 -11.06
CA ASN A 432 -10.82 16.61 -12.23
C ASN A 432 -9.23 16.25 -11.90
N TRP A 433 -8.14 15.63 -12.54
CA TRP A 433 -7.73 14.47 -13.50
C TRP A 433 -6.80 13.29 -13.00
N ALA A 434 -6.57 12.34 -13.93
CA ALA A 434 -5.83 11.08 -14.06
C ALA A 434 -5.55 10.75 -15.57
N ASP A 435 -4.50 11.34 -16.13
CA ASP A 435 -3.57 10.62 -17.03
C ASP A 435 -2.42 10.13 -16.13
N ASN A 436 -1.79 8.98 -16.38
CA ASN A 436 -0.83 8.38 -15.43
C ASN A 436 0.37 9.31 -15.15
N GLN A 437 0.38 9.98 -13.99
CA GLN A 437 1.42 10.92 -13.57
C GLN A 437 2.72 10.18 -13.18
N PRO A 438 3.89 10.85 -13.12
CA PRO A 438 5.10 10.28 -12.54
C PRO A 438 4.90 9.67 -11.15
N MET A 439 4.00 10.24 -10.33
CA MET A 439 3.59 9.73 -9.02
C MET A 439 3.08 8.27 -9.07
N TYR A 440 2.30 7.89 -10.09
CA TYR A 440 1.81 6.51 -10.28
C TYR A 440 2.99 5.53 -10.49
N TYR A 441 3.95 5.88 -11.34
CA TYR A 441 5.13 5.04 -11.59
C TYR A 441 6.05 4.97 -10.38
N VAL A 442 6.19 6.07 -9.64
CA VAL A 442 6.91 6.13 -8.37
C VAL A 442 6.26 5.25 -7.31
N MET A 443 4.93 5.32 -7.12
CA MET A 443 4.19 4.37 -6.27
C MET A 443 4.41 2.92 -6.71
N GLY A 444 4.53 2.68 -8.03
CA GLY A 444 4.89 1.38 -8.60
C GLY A 444 6.27 0.86 -8.23
N HIS A 445 7.25 1.71 -7.94
CA HIS A 445 8.58 1.29 -7.46
C HIS A 445 8.55 0.65 -6.06
N PHE A 446 7.49 0.90 -5.28
CA PHE A 446 7.26 0.32 -3.96
C PHE A 446 6.17 -0.75 -4.01
N SER A 447 4.92 -0.36 -4.29
CA SER A 447 3.73 -1.23 -4.26
C SER A 447 3.90 -2.53 -5.04
N LYS A 448 4.55 -2.50 -6.21
CA LYS A 448 4.73 -3.69 -7.04
C LYS A 448 5.66 -4.72 -6.42
N PHE A 449 6.75 -4.27 -5.80
CA PHE A 449 7.91 -5.09 -5.46
C PHE A 449 8.06 -5.32 -3.95
N LEU A 450 7.62 -4.37 -3.13
CA LEU A 450 7.52 -4.47 -1.67
C LEU A 450 6.14 -5.03 -1.33
N VAL A 451 6.04 -6.36 -1.34
CA VAL A 451 4.79 -7.07 -1.01
C VAL A 451 4.50 -6.99 0.50
N PRO A 452 3.24 -7.10 0.96
CA PRO A 452 2.94 -7.24 2.38
C PRO A 452 3.74 -8.38 3.03
N GLY A 453 4.28 -8.14 4.22
CA GLY A 453 5.22 -9.04 4.89
C GLY A 453 6.70 -8.81 4.54
N SER A 454 7.04 -7.85 3.68
CA SER A 454 8.45 -7.51 3.41
C SER A 454 9.07 -6.79 4.60
N LEU A 455 10.27 -7.18 5.02
CA LEU A 455 10.98 -6.60 6.16
C LEU A 455 12.06 -5.62 5.67
N GLN A 456 12.14 -4.41 6.23
CA GLN A 456 13.27 -3.51 5.94
C GLN A 456 14.58 -4.17 6.40
N VAL A 457 15.66 -4.02 5.62
CA VAL A 457 17.00 -4.51 5.97
C VAL A 457 18.04 -3.40 6.01
N GLN A 458 19.14 -3.60 6.75
CA GLN A 458 20.16 -2.58 6.90
C GLN A 458 20.90 -2.31 5.59
N LEU A 459 20.87 -1.05 5.15
CA LEU A 459 21.70 -0.51 4.09
C LEU A 459 22.64 0.53 4.70
N ASN A 460 23.96 0.36 4.49
CA ASN A 460 25.00 1.27 4.96
C ASN A 460 25.66 2.01 3.79
N VAL A 461 25.96 3.30 3.96
CA VAL A 461 26.74 4.11 3.00
C VAL A 461 28.19 4.21 3.47
N SER A 462 29.16 4.04 2.57
CA SER A 462 30.58 4.18 2.93
C SER A 462 30.97 5.64 3.19
N SER A 463 32.07 5.86 3.94
CA SER A 463 32.60 7.20 4.22
C SER A 463 32.91 8.00 2.95
N ASP A 464 33.36 7.29 1.92
CA ASP A 464 33.90 7.87 0.70
C ASP A 464 32.75 8.16 -0.29
N ALA A 465 31.70 7.34 -0.27
CA ALA A 465 30.47 7.54 -1.03
C ALA A 465 29.53 8.59 -0.41
N SER A 466 29.58 8.80 0.91
CA SER A 466 28.63 9.64 1.67
C SER A 466 28.35 11.00 1.02
N SER A 467 29.38 11.77 0.66
CA SER A 467 29.21 13.08 0.00
C SER A 467 28.85 12.99 -1.48
N THR A 468 29.13 11.87 -2.14
CA THR A 468 28.76 11.63 -3.54
C THR A 468 27.29 11.22 -3.67
N LEU A 469 26.72 10.60 -2.63
CA LEU A 469 25.36 10.04 -2.60
C LEU A 469 24.42 10.79 -1.63
N GLU A 470 24.74 12.03 -1.26
CA GLU A 470 23.93 12.89 -0.37
C GLU A 470 22.48 13.04 -0.90
N ASN A 471 22.32 13.38 -2.18
CA ASN A 471 21.02 13.52 -2.87
C ASN A 471 20.49 12.22 -3.52
N VAL A 472 20.92 11.05 -3.02
CA VAL A 472 20.41 9.75 -3.48
C VAL A 472 19.63 9.10 -2.35
N ASP A 473 18.30 9.24 -2.32
CA ASP A 473 17.48 8.54 -1.33
C ASP A 473 17.56 7.02 -1.58
N ARG A 474 17.62 6.21 -0.52
CA ARG A 474 17.88 4.76 -0.62
C ARG A 474 17.14 3.95 0.47
N VAL A 475 16.60 2.79 0.12
CA VAL A 475 16.08 1.81 1.10
C VAL A 475 16.16 0.38 0.55
N ALA A 476 16.27 -0.63 1.43
CA ALA A 476 16.34 -2.04 1.08
C ALA A 476 15.38 -2.90 1.92
N PHE A 477 14.83 -3.95 1.31
CA PHE A 477 13.84 -4.84 1.89
C PHE A 477 14.08 -6.30 1.50
N LEU A 478 13.77 -7.23 2.40
CA LEU A 478 13.67 -8.65 2.11
C LEU A 478 12.19 -9.08 2.10
N THR A 479 11.71 -9.58 0.96
CA THR A 479 10.32 -10.06 0.82
C THR A 479 10.09 -11.40 1.56
N PRO A 480 8.82 -11.82 1.81
CA PRO A 480 8.48 -13.15 2.34
C PRO A 480 8.91 -14.37 1.50
N LYS A 481 9.61 -14.14 0.38
CA LYS A 481 10.16 -15.19 -0.50
C LYS A 481 11.69 -15.12 -0.55
N ASP A 482 12.31 -14.49 0.45
CA ASP A 482 13.75 -14.23 0.55
C ASP A 482 14.34 -13.49 -0.68
N GLN A 483 13.50 -12.73 -1.41
CA GLN A 483 13.98 -11.84 -2.48
C GLN A 483 14.40 -10.49 -1.88
N LEU A 484 15.66 -10.11 -2.07
CA LEU A 484 16.14 -8.77 -1.76
C LEU A 484 15.66 -7.77 -2.85
N VAL A 485 15.12 -6.65 -2.38
CA VAL A 485 14.66 -5.51 -3.18
C VAL A 485 15.36 -4.25 -2.68
N VAL A 486 15.86 -3.41 -3.59
CA VAL A 486 16.50 -2.13 -3.25
C VAL A 486 15.88 -1.04 -4.10
N VAL A 487 15.48 0.09 -3.49
CA VAL A 487 14.96 1.26 -4.20
C VAL A 487 15.94 2.43 -4.01
N LEU A 488 16.29 3.09 -5.12
CA LEU A 488 17.19 4.24 -5.17
C LEU A 488 16.52 5.39 -5.94
N SER A 489 16.64 6.63 -5.45
CA SER A 489 16.13 7.84 -6.09
C SER A 489 17.22 8.89 -6.17
N ASN A 490 17.71 9.22 -7.38
CA ASN A 490 18.72 10.26 -7.59
C ASN A 490 18.07 11.59 -7.95
N ARG A 491 18.14 12.55 -7.02
CA ARG A 491 17.62 13.92 -7.20
C ARG A 491 18.65 14.88 -7.82
N ASP A 492 19.90 14.47 -8.02
CA ASP A 492 20.90 15.30 -8.69
C ASP A 492 20.70 15.37 -10.21
N SER A 493 21.21 16.46 -10.81
CA SER A 493 21.30 16.64 -12.26
C SER A 493 22.50 15.92 -12.91
N LEU A 494 23.20 15.07 -12.14
CA LEU A 494 24.30 14.22 -12.61
C LEU A 494 24.02 12.73 -12.34
N GLU A 495 24.47 11.89 -13.26
CA GLU A 495 24.48 10.43 -13.15
C GLU A 495 25.38 9.97 -11.99
N LYS A 496 25.00 8.87 -11.34
CA LYS A 496 25.77 8.20 -10.29
C LYS A 496 26.13 6.79 -10.75
N SER A 497 27.40 6.42 -10.65
CA SER A 497 27.82 5.02 -10.64
C SER A 497 27.91 4.60 -9.18
N ILE A 498 27.18 3.56 -8.79
CA ILE A 498 27.07 3.10 -7.39
C ILE A 498 27.42 1.62 -7.33
N ARG A 499 28.49 1.28 -6.61
CA ARG A 499 28.85 -0.10 -6.27
C ARG A 499 28.08 -0.52 -5.02
N MET A 500 27.35 -1.62 -5.09
CA MET A 500 26.60 -2.18 -3.96
C MET A 500 27.08 -3.59 -3.67
N SER A 501 27.43 -3.90 -2.41
CA SER A 501 27.77 -5.26 -1.98
C SER A 501 26.69 -5.89 -1.09
N LEU A 502 26.44 -7.18 -1.32
CA LEU A 502 25.53 -8.02 -0.55
C LEU A 502 26.35 -8.82 0.46
N GLN A 503 26.42 -8.35 1.71
CA GLN A 503 27.38 -8.89 2.69
C GLN A 503 27.14 -10.37 2.99
N ALA A 504 25.87 -10.80 3.06
CA ALA A 504 25.50 -12.18 3.36
C ALA A 504 25.68 -13.16 2.19
N GLU A 505 25.92 -12.67 0.96
CA GLU A 505 26.04 -13.51 -0.25
C GLU A 505 27.46 -13.55 -0.84
N GLU A 506 28.38 -12.69 -0.38
CA GLU A 506 29.71 -12.43 -0.98
C GLU A 506 29.62 -11.97 -2.46
N ARG A 507 28.66 -11.09 -2.78
CA ARG A 507 28.40 -10.59 -4.14
C ARG A 507 28.40 -9.06 -4.23
N ALA A 508 28.54 -8.52 -5.42
CA ALA A 508 28.40 -7.09 -5.66
C ALA A 508 27.89 -6.74 -7.07
N VAL A 509 27.16 -5.63 -7.21
CA VAL A 509 26.64 -5.10 -8.47
C VAL A 509 27.04 -3.64 -8.63
N THR A 510 27.33 -3.21 -9.86
CA THR A 510 27.52 -1.80 -10.19
C THR A 510 26.28 -1.27 -10.90
N VAL A 511 25.62 -0.29 -10.28
CA VAL A 511 24.41 0.36 -10.79
C VAL A 511 24.77 1.70 -11.40
N VAL A 512 24.31 1.96 -12.63
CA VAL A 512 24.32 3.30 -13.21
C VAL A 512 22.93 3.89 -13.00
N LEU A 513 22.85 4.91 -12.14
CA LEU A 513 21.62 5.60 -11.75
C LEU A 513 21.60 6.99 -12.41
N PRO A 514 20.77 7.20 -13.47
CA PRO A 514 20.71 8.47 -14.20
C PRO A 514 20.31 9.66 -13.32
N PRO A 515 20.55 10.91 -13.78
CA PRO A 515 20.01 12.09 -13.11
C PRO A 515 18.48 12.10 -13.14
N ASN A 516 17.87 12.61 -12.07
CA ASN A 516 16.40 12.76 -11.94
C ASN A 516 15.65 11.46 -12.29
N ALA A 517 16.00 10.38 -11.57
CA ALA A 517 15.50 9.02 -11.83
C ALA A 517 15.35 8.18 -10.55
N VAL A 518 14.36 7.29 -10.57
CA VAL A 518 14.11 6.25 -9.56
C VAL A 518 14.38 4.89 -10.19
N GLN A 519 15.05 4.01 -9.44
CA GLN A 519 15.33 2.63 -9.82
C GLN A 519 14.91 1.66 -8.71
N THR A 520 14.30 0.54 -9.07
CA THR A 520 14.12 -0.62 -8.18
C THR A 520 14.94 -1.78 -8.72
N LEU A 521 15.79 -2.34 -7.87
CA LEU A 521 16.61 -3.51 -8.14
C LEU A 521 16.02 -4.74 -7.45
N LEU A 522 15.94 -5.84 -8.19
CA LEU A 522 15.35 -7.11 -7.78
C LEU A 522 16.42 -8.19 -7.92
N PHE A 523 16.93 -8.68 -6.80
CA PHE A 523 17.96 -9.72 -6.78
C PHE A 523 17.32 -11.11 -7.00
N PRO A 524 18.07 -12.12 -7.47
CA PRO A 524 17.53 -13.46 -7.67
C PRO A 524 17.33 -14.15 -6.31
N VAL A 525 16.23 -14.89 -6.14
CA VAL A 525 15.98 -15.65 -4.90
C VAL A 525 16.96 -16.81 -4.80
N HIS A 526 17.89 -16.73 -3.86
CA HIS A 526 18.81 -17.83 -3.57
C HIS A 526 18.11 -18.92 -2.78
N GLY A 527 17.69 -19.97 -3.49
CA GLY A 527 17.20 -21.19 -2.85
C GLY A 527 18.27 -21.77 -1.93
N ASN A 528 18.00 -21.73 -0.62
CA ASN A 528 18.90 -22.19 0.44
C ASN A 528 19.60 -23.50 0.05
N GLY A 529 20.92 -23.45 -0.03
CA GLY A 529 21.74 -24.50 -0.62
C GLY A 529 21.70 -25.80 0.20
N VAL A 530 20.80 -26.71 -0.17
CA VAL A 530 20.97 -28.13 0.17
C VAL A 530 22.25 -28.60 -0.52
N SER A 531 23.31 -28.71 0.29
CA SER A 531 24.64 -29.18 -0.12
C SER A 531 24.52 -30.49 -0.89
N GLN A 532 24.78 -30.45 -2.20
CA GLN A 532 24.96 -31.66 -2.98
C GLN A 532 26.32 -32.28 -2.63
N ASP A 533 26.33 -33.10 -1.59
CA ASP A 533 27.48 -33.94 -1.26
C ASP A 533 27.89 -34.78 -2.47
N SER A 534 29.19 -34.77 -2.77
CA SER A 534 29.72 -35.22 -4.05
C SER A 534 30.01 -36.72 -4.08
N GLU A 535 28.97 -37.55 -4.10
CA GLU A 535 29.14 -38.99 -4.35
C GLU A 535 29.63 -39.25 -5.79
N THR A 536 30.91 -39.63 -5.89
CA THR A 536 31.56 -40.02 -7.14
C THR A 536 32.00 -41.49 -7.11
N SER A 537 31.74 -42.20 -8.22
CA SER A 537 31.98 -43.65 -8.43
C SER A 537 31.05 -44.58 -7.62
N ALA A 538 30.63 -45.74 -8.12
CA ALA A 538 31.31 -46.62 -9.08
C ALA A 538 30.41 -47.20 -10.20
N SER A 539 31.05 -47.83 -11.18
CA SER A 539 30.42 -48.43 -12.36
C SER A 539 30.06 -49.91 -12.17
N GLY A 540 28.95 -50.35 -12.77
CA GLY A 540 28.52 -51.75 -12.82
C GLY A 540 27.57 -52.00 -13.99
N SER A 541 27.82 -53.04 -14.79
CA SER A 541 27.18 -53.21 -16.10
C SER A 541 26.18 -54.39 -16.17
N SER A 542 24.99 -54.09 -16.68
CA SER A 542 24.12 -54.96 -17.51
C SER A 542 23.79 -56.40 -17.04
N SER A 543 22.49 -56.69 -16.87
CA SER A 543 21.73 -57.49 -17.87
C SER A 543 20.26 -57.72 -17.43
N SER A 544 19.45 -58.34 -18.29
CA SER A 544 17.99 -58.40 -18.24
C SER A 544 17.40 -59.63 -17.53
N ALA A 545 16.19 -59.50 -16.96
CA ALA A 545 15.00 -60.29 -17.38
C ALA A 545 13.68 -60.01 -16.61
N ALA A 546 12.59 -59.89 -17.37
CA ALA A 546 11.23 -60.46 -17.16
C ALA A 546 10.32 -60.15 -15.91
N SER A 547 9.16 -59.56 -16.24
CA SER A 547 7.78 -59.94 -15.83
C SER A 547 7.27 -59.87 -14.37
N ALA A 548 6.55 -58.77 -14.09
CA ALA A 548 5.09 -58.71 -13.81
C ALA A 548 4.43 -59.29 -12.52
N ALA A 549 3.48 -58.49 -12.01
CA ALA A 549 2.31 -58.80 -11.16
C ALA A 549 2.49 -59.21 -9.69
N CYS A 550 2.17 -58.28 -8.76
CA CYS A 550 0.94 -58.33 -7.93
C CYS A 550 0.75 -57.07 -7.05
N SER A 551 -0.43 -56.92 -6.45
CA SER A 551 -0.83 -55.84 -5.53
C SER A 551 -2.09 -56.28 -4.74
N PRO A 552 -2.47 -55.67 -3.60
CA PRO A 552 -1.67 -55.31 -2.41
C PRO A 552 -2.15 -56.12 -1.18
N ILE A 553 -1.53 -55.94 0.01
CA ILE A 553 -2.02 -56.54 1.26
C ILE A 553 -2.10 -55.50 2.39
N VAL A 554 -3.26 -55.46 3.07
CA VAL A 554 -3.48 -54.78 4.36
C VAL A 554 -4.03 -55.80 5.36
N ARG A 555 -3.45 -55.83 6.57
CA ARG A 555 -3.96 -56.47 7.79
C ARG A 555 -3.49 -55.61 8.98
N VAL A 556 -4.28 -55.19 9.97
CA VAL A 556 -5.38 -55.82 10.74
C VAL A 556 -4.88 -56.91 11.69
N VAL A 557 -4.92 -56.62 13.00
CA VAL A 557 -4.68 -57.52 14.13
C VAL A 557 -5.75 -57.23 15.20
N ALA A 558 -6.22 -58.25 15.95
CA ALA A 558 -7.32 -58.14 16.91
C ALA A 558 -7.25 -59.24 18.01
N ALA A 559 -8.24 -59.23 18.93
CA ALA A 559 -8.41 -60.05 20.16
C ALA A 559 -7.64 -59.50 21.40
N LEU A 560 -8.23 -59.26 22.59
CA LEU A 560 -9.22 -59.97 23.45
C LEU A 560 -8.59 -61.20 24.16
N THR A 561 -8.79 -61.51 25.45
CA THR A 561 -9.63 -60.96 26.55
C THR A 561 -9.24 -61.57 27.91
N LEU A 562 -9.46 -60.88 29.04
CA LEU A 562 -10.33 -61.31 30.17
C LEU A 562 -10.46 -60.23 31.27
N SER A 563 -11.31 -60.43 32.29
CA SER A 563 -11.77 -59.38 33.23
C SER A 563 -12.18 -59.88 34.64
N ALA A 564 -12.12 -59.01 35.67
CA ALA A 564 -12.85 -59.17 36.96
C ALA A 564 -12.86 -57.89 37.85
N LEU A 565 -14.05 -57.53 38.37
CA LEU A 565 -14.43 -56.95 39.72
C LEU A 565 -13.52 -55.96 40.50
N ALA A 566 -14.01 -54.98 41.31
CA ALA A 566 -15.39 -54.50 41.56
C ALA A 566 -15.46 -53.13 42.32
N ALA A 567 -16.57 -52.41 42.07
CA ALA A 567 -17.39 -51.49 42.91
C ALA A 567 -16.88 -50.80 44.21
N PHE A 568 -17.14 -49.48 44.33
CA PHE A 568 -18.01 -48.75 45.29
C PHE A 568 -17.89 -47.23 44.94
N ARG A 569 -18.95 -46.46 44.66
CA ARG A 569 -19.83 -45.68 45.58
C ARG A 569 -19.08 -44.90 46.67
N SER A 570 -19.41 -43.63 46.96
CA SER A 570 -20.58 -42.81 46.54
C SER A 570 -20.22 -41.61 45.69
#